data_AF-A0A1C5PSE3-F1
#
_entry.id   AF-A0A1C5PSE3-F1
#
_cell.length_a   1.000
_cell.length_b   1.000
_cell.length_c   1.000
_cell.angle_alpha   90.00
_cell.angle_beta   90.00
_cell.angle_gamma   90.00
#
_symmetry.space_group_name_H-M   'P 1'
#
loop_
_entity.id
_entity.type
_entity.pdbx_description
1 polymer ?
#
loop_
_entity_poly.entity_id
_entity_poly.type
_entity_poly.pdbx_seq_one_letter_code
_entity_poly.pdbx_strand_id
1 'polypeptide(L)'
;MNELHYQLDLMRAMNQKLSDREKMYRLLCDTMDYAYIYYSFEKNSVTTLGKWDDFFDFQIRDRRDFTKLLEMVDEPYVLPLRDMLFLEKGGQETSSVECMQKGKKIWLQFSCRIFYEDGRPADQIIVVQNITKLKTQNEELLYMAYYDGLTGLYNRNYFVRLLTEYLRRAKEDNRLVSVLVIDIDDFRKVNDGLGIVAGDELVQQFGSFLKEFNSDDVIVCHLTSDVYCMAIYDSCGDRSVEHIHKEIVKRTREPFYLVGGQILNITVSVGVAEYPEAATSALELINCAEIVMFKGKSMGKNRIQYFDTPILNDFLKNVELDSKLKEAVFDHNFILYYQPQYYAGNQKLRGMEALIRWKDGDGEMISPAKFIPIAEKNGTIIPIGNWVLEQSIRTFSEWRNRYGVPFVLSVNISALQYQKEDFVDLLLNIIRKYDVSPEEIELEITESILIDDFQAVTEKMQLLKEYGIRISLDDFGTGFSSLSYLKKLPINTLKIDKSFTDTLLTDSATRIITESIVSMVKSLGFESIAEGVEEEQQYKYLRAIGCDIIQGYLFGKPLSQEEIEQLLQKIY
;
A
#
# COMPACT_ATOMS: atom_id res chain seq x y z
N MET A 1 47.74 -14.04 83.11
CA MET A 1 47.08 -12.83 82.57
C MET A 1 47.23 -12.66 81.05
N ASN A 2 48.36 -13.00 80.43
CA ASN A 2 48.58 -12.82 78.97
C ASN A 2 47.73 -13.74 78.08
N GLU A 3 47.50 -15.00 78.49
CA GLU A 3 46.73 -15.96 77.68
C GLU A 3 45.23 -15.63 77.62
N LEU A 4 44.67 -15.09 78.71
CA LEU A 4 43.29 -14.64 78.77
C LEU A 4 43.05 -13.37 77.92
N HIS A 5 44.03 -12.45 77.87
CA HIS A 5 43.94 -11.27 76.99
C HIS A 5 44.01 -11.66 75.50
N TYR A 6 44.89 -12.61 75.15
CA TYR A 6 44.98 -13.13 73.78
C TYR A 6 43.66 -13.81 73.33
N GLN A 7 43.07 -14.67 74.18
CA GLN A 7 41.76 -15.28 73.92
C GLN A 7 40.65 -14.23 73.74
N LEU A 8 40.68 -13.15 74.52
CA LEU A 8 39.69 -12.07 74.47
C LEU A 8 39.83 -11.21 73.21
N ASP A 9 41.06 -10.94 72.76
CA ASP A 9 41.33 -10.25 71.50
C ASP A 9 40.98 -11.11 70.29
N LEU A 10 41.18 -12.43 70.36
CA LEU A 10 40.78 -13.37 69.30
C LEU A 10 39.25 -13.47 69.20
N MET A 11 38.54 -13.55 70.33
CA MET A 11 37.07 -13.48 70.35
C MET A 11 36.55 -12.15 69.80
N ARG A 12 37.18 -11.02 70.15
CA ARG A 12 36.81 -9.71 69.58
C ARG A 12 37.02 -9.66 68.08
N ALA A 13 38.15 -10.15 67.57
CA ALA A 13 38.43 -10.21 66.14
C ALA A 13 37.46 -11.13 65.40
N MET A 14 37.10 -12.29 65.98
CA MET A 14 36.09 -13.19 65.41
C MET A 14 34.69 -12.57 65.42
N ASN A 15 34.28 -11.91 66.52
CA ASN A 15 33.00 -11.20 66.60
C ASN A 15 32.93 -10.02 65.62
N GLN A 16 34.02 -9.28 65.44
CA GLN A 16 34.11 -8.21 64.46
C GLN A 16 33.91 -8.76 63.04
N LYS A 17 34.62 -9.85 62.70
CA LYS A 17 34.51 -10.51 61.40
C LYS A 17 33.12 -11.10 61.14
N LEU A 18 32.46 -11.63 62.18
CA LEU A 18 31.07 -12.09 62.11
C LEU A 18 30.12 -10.91 61.89
N SER A 19 30.30 -9.80 62.60
CA SER A 19 29.49 -8.59 62.45
C SER A 19 29.64 -7.96 61.06
N ASP A 20 30.85 -7.92 60.50
CA ASP A 20 31.09 -7.39 59.16
C ASP A 20 30.46 -8.27 58.07
N ARG A 21 30.51 -9.60 58.22
CA ARG A 21 29.81 -10.53 57.33
C ARG A 21 28.29 -10.40 57.44
N GLU A 22 27.76 -10.28 58.64
CA GLU A 22 26.32 -10.10 58.86
C GLU A 22 25.80 -8.81 58.22
N LYS A 23 26.55 -7.70 58.36
CA LYS A 23 26.25 -6.44 57.67
C LYS A 23 26.26 -6.61 56.15
N MET A 24 27.26 -7.30 55.59
CA MET A 24 27.33 -7.58 54.16
C MET A 24 26.11 -8.38 53.67
N TYR A 25 25.71 -9.44 54.40
CA TYR A 25 24.54 -10.24 54.03
C TYR A 25 23.22 -9.45 54.13
N ARG A 26 23.04 -8.63 55.17
CA ARG A 26 21.87 -7.74 55.26
C ARG A 26 21.82 -6.77 54.11
N LEU A 27 22.95 -6.12 53.78
CA LEU A 27 23.00 -5.19 52.66
C LEU A 27 22.64 -5.88 51.33
N LEU A 28 23.13 -7.11 51.10
CA LEU A 28 22.74 -7.90 49.93
C LEU A 28 21.24 -8.18 49.91
N CYS A 29 20.66 -8.64 51.02
CA CYS A 29 19.22 -8.89 51.12
C CYS A 29 18.37 -7.61 50.93
N ASP A 30 18.82 -6.47 51.44
CA ASP A 30 18.10 -5.19 51.35
C ASP A 30 18.21 -4.56 49.94
N THR A 31 19.29 -4.86 49.22
CA THR A 31 19.44 -4.45 47.81
C THR A 31 18.64 -5.31 46.84
N MET A 32 18.27 -6.53 47.22
CA MET A 32 17.41 -7.40 46.40
C MET A 32 15.94 -7.08 46.67
N ASP A 33 15.13 -7.04 45.60
CA ASP A 33 13.67 -6.82 45.71
C ASP A 33 12.93 -8.10 46.12
N TYR A 34 13.42 -8.76 47.18
CA TYR A 34 12.87 -10.01 47.71
C TYR A 34 12.60 -9.89 49.21
N ALA A 35 11.60 -10.63 49.66
CA ALA A 35 11.36 -10.88 51.08
C ALA A 35 11.79 -12.32 51.41
N TYR A 36 12.48 -12.49 52.51
CA TYR A 36 13.03 -13.80 52.91
C TYR A 36 12.47 -14.22 54.27
N ILE A 37 12.27 -15.53 54.42
CA ILE A 37 12.02 -16.19 55.69
C ILE A 37 13.12 -17.22 55.87
N TYR A 38 13.92 -17.07 56.91
CA TYR A 38 14.82 -18.12 57.38
C TYR A 38 14.22 -18.78 58.61
N TYR A 39 14.16 -20.10 58.61
CA TYR A 39 13.69 -20.90 59.73
C TYR A 39 14.72 -21.95 60.10
N SER A 40 15.19 -21.92 61.35
CA SER A 40 16.06 -22.96 61.91
C SER A 40 15.21 -23.99 62.65
N PHE A 41 15.27 -25.25 62.22
CA PHE A 41 14.54 -26.34 62.85
C PHE A 41 15.09 -26.67 64.24
N GLU A 42 16.42 -26.59 64.41
CA GLU A 42 17.08 -26.87 65.69
C GLU A 42 16.70 -25.83 66.76
N LYS A 43 16.73 -24.54 66.40
CA LYS A 43 16.44 -23.43 67.33
C LYS A 43 14.95 -23.10 67.43
N ASN A 44 14.12 -23.66 66.55
CA ASN A 44 12.71 -23.33 66.39
C ASN A 44 12.48 -21.80 66.29
N SER A 45 13.33 -21.12 65.52
CA SER A 45 13.33 -19.66 65.39
C SER A 45 13.14 -19.24 63.95
N VAL A 46 12.27 -18.26 63.73
CA VAL A 46 12.07 -17.62 62.42
C VAL A 46 12.77 -16.26 62.39
N THR A 47 13.33 -15.90 61.25
CA THR A 47 13.86 -14.56 60.98
C THR A 47 13.40 -14.12 59.59
N THR A 48 12.78 -12.95 59.51
CA THR A 48 12.46 -12.29 58.23
C THR A 48 13.59 -11.35 57.84
N LEU A 49 13.93 -11.31 56.55
CA LEU A 49 15.04 -10.51 56.01
C LEU A 49 14.63 -9.88 54.66
N GLY A 50 15.41 -8.90 54.22
CA GLY A 50 15.17 -8.15 52.98
C GLY A 50 13.96 -7.23 53.13
N LYS A 51 13.27 -6.97 52.01
CA LYS A 51 12.17 -6.01 51.94
C LYS A 51 10.83 -6.58 52.43
N TRP A 52 10.82 -7.26 53.57
CA TRP A 52 9.62 -7.93 54.09
C TRP A 52 8.41 -7.00 54.19
N ASP A 53 8.63 -5.80 54.73
CA ASP A 53 7.58 -4.81 54.97
C ASP A 53 7.02 -4.19 53.67
N ASP A 54 7.72 -4.33 52.53
CA ASP A 54 7.21 -3.92 51.21
C ASP A 54 6.19 -4.94 50.65
N PHE A 55 6.27 -6.19 51.11
CA PHE A 55 5.43 -7.30 50.63
C PHE A 55 4.25 -7.56 51.56
N PHE A 56 4.46 -7.44 52.88
CA PHE A 56 3.50 -7.86 53.90
C PHE A 56 3.37 -6.83 55.02
N ASP A 57 2.16 -6.64 55.52
CA ASP A 57 1.83 -5.74 56.65
C ASP A 57 1.84 -6.46 58.01
N PHE A 58 2.29 -7.72 58.05
CA PHE A 58 2.39 -8.54 59.24
C PHE A 58 3.80 -9.13 59.40
N GLN A 59 4.14 -9.47 60.64
CA GLN A 59 5.40 -10.16 60.96
C GLN A 59 5.16 -11.66 61.20
N ILE A 60 6.20 -12.44 60.92
CA ILE A 60 6.27 -13.87 61.21
C ILE A 60 7.29 -14.07 62.33
N ARG A 61 6.81 -14.46 63.51
CA ARG A 61 7.66 -14.65 64.71
C ARG A 61 7.90 -16.12 65.00
N ASP A 62 6.94 -16.97 64.64
CA ASP A 62 7.05 -18.40 64.79
C ASP A 62 6.46 -19.15 63.59
N ARG A 63 6.66 -20.47 63.56
CA ARG A 63 6.24 -21.31 62.44
C ARG A 63 4.71 -21.36 62.24
N ARG A 64 3.90 -21.09 63.26
CA ARG A 64 2.43 -21.08 63.16
C ARG A 64 1.94 -19.86 62.39
N ASP A 65 2.71 -18.76 62.41
CA ASP A 65 2.41 -17.55 61.64
C ASP A 65 2.45 -17.75 60.12
N PHE A 66 2.98 -18.88 59.62
CA PHE A 66 2.93 -19.23 58.19
C PHE A 66 1.50 -19.34 57.67
N THR A 67 0.52 -19.58 58.55
CA THR A 67 -0.91 -19.52 58.21
C THR A 67 -1.35 -18.16 57.65
N LYS A 68 -0.73 -17.05 58.08
CA LYS A 68 -0.99 -15.71 57.54
C LYS A 68 -0.64 -15.59 56.05
N LEU A 69 0.38 -16.33 55.59
CA LEU A 69 0.73 -16.42 54.17
C LEU A 69 -0.31 -17.21 53.36
N LEU A 70 -1.03 -18.13 54.00
CA LEU A 70 -2.11 -18.88 53.34
C LEU A 70 -3.39 -18.04 53.25
N GLU A 71 -3.66 -17.22 54.25
CA GLU A 71 -4.85 -16.34 54.28
C GLU A 71 -4.77 -15.19 53.26
N MET A 72 -3.55 -14.83 52.82
CA MET A 72 -3.34 -13.73 51.89
C MET A 72 -3.42 -14.10 50.40
N VAL A 73 -3.53 -15.39 50.03
CA VAL A 73 -3.64 -15.83 48.63
C VAL A 73 -5.08 -16.22 48.26
N ASP A 74 -5.40 -16.16 46.97
CA ASP A 74 -6.69 -16.66 46.48
C ASP A 74 -6.82 -18.19 46.65
N GLU A 75 -8.06 -18.67 46.80
CA GLU A 75 -8.39 -20.07 47.14
C GLU A 75 -7.68 -21.14 46.29
N PRO A 76 -7.50 -20.99 44.96
CA PRO A 76 -6.81 -21.99 44.13
C PRO A 76 -5.35 -22.22 44.54
N TYR A 77 -4.71 -21.25 45.20
CA TYR A 77 -3.27 -21.28 45.52
C TYR A 77 -2.97 -21.69 46.96
N VAL A 78 -3.99 -21.77 47.83
CA VAL A 78 -3.82 -22.07 49.26
C VAL A 78 -3.18 -23.44 49.49
N LEU A 79 -3.67 -24.48 48.82
CA LEU A 79 -3.15 -25.84 48.98
C LEU A 79 -1.71 -25.99 48.42
N PRO A 80 -1.42 -25.57 47.17
CA PRO A 80 -0.05 -25.56 46.66
C PRO A 80 0.95 -24.80 47.54
N LEU A 81 0.54 -23.63 48.07
CA LEU A 81 1.39 -22.84 48.96
C LEU A 81 1.63 -23.54 50.30
N ARG A 82 0.60 -24.17 50.88
CA ARG A 82 0.74 -24.94 52.11
C ARG A 82 1.73 -26.09 51.94
N ASP A 83 1.59 -26.89 50.89
CA ASP A 83 2.45 -28.05 50.67
C ASP A 83 3.91 -27.62 50.49
N MET A 84 4.13 -26.48 49.85
CA MET A 84 5.44 -25.87 49.68
C MET A 84 6.02 -25.31 51.00
N LEU A 85 5.22 -24.64 51.84
CA LEU A 85 5.69 -24.09 53.12
C LEU A 85 6.09 -25.18 54.13
N PHE A 86 5.53 -26.38 54.00
CA PHE A 86 5.81 -27.55 54.84
C PHE A 86 6.48 -28.69 54.05
N LEU A 87 7.40 -28.32 53.15
CA LEU A 87 8.06 -29.22 52.22
C LEU A 87 8.78 -30.40 52.91
N GLU A 88 9.23 -30.24 54.16
CA GLU A 88 9.93 -31.30 54.90
C GLU A 88 9.07 -32.55 55.09
N LYS A 89 7.74 -32.41 55.06
CA LYS A 89 6.80 -33.53 55.22
C LYS A 89 6.70 -34.39 53.96
N GLY A 90 7.03 -33.81 52.80
CA GLY A 90 7.02 -34.48 51.51
C GLY A 90 8.37 -35.09 51.11
N GLY A 91 9.44 -34.84 51.88
CA GLY A 91 10.79 -35.33 51.58
C GLY A 91 11.47 -34.66 50.38
N GLN A 92 10.97 -33.51 49.94
CA GLN A 92 11.55 -32.72 48.85
C GLN A 92 12.47 -31.63 49.42
N GLU A 93 13.56 -31.33 48.71
CA GLU A 93 14.52 -30.30 49.13
C GLU A 93 14.19 -28.91 48.59
N THR A 94 13.50 -28.82 47.45
CA THR A 94 13.11 -27.55 46.83
C THR A 94 11.72 -27.61 46.23
N SER A 95 10.99 -26.50 46.30
CA SER A 95 9.70 -26.31 45.64
C SER A 95 9.42 -24.83 45.42
N SER A 96 8.62 -24.50 44.42
CA SER A 96 8.19 -23.14 44.14
C SER A 96 6.74 -23.10 43.70
N VAL A 97 6.04 -22.03 44.06
CA VAL A 97 4.63 -21.81 43.70
C VAL A 97 4.42 -20.33 43.36
N GLU A 98 3.63 -20.08 42.31
CA GLU A 98 3.14 -18.76 41.96
C GLU A 98 1.71 -18.61 42.48
N CYS A 99 1.41 -17.46 43.09
CA CYS A 99 0.09 -17.21 43.67
C CYS A 99 -0.34 -15.75 43.46
N MET A 100 -1.65 -15.55 43.36
CA MET A 100 -2.25 -14.22 43.36
C MET A 100 -2.61 -13.84 44.80
N GLN A 101 -2.26 -12.63 45.20
CA GLN A 101 -2.66 -12.07 46.48
C GLN A 101 -4.16 -11.75 46.49
N LYS A 102 -4.87 -12.18 47.52
CA LYS A 102 -6.31 -12.02 47.66
C LYS A 102 -6.72 -10.56 47.60
N GLY A 103 -7.66 -10.26 46.70
CA GLY A 103 -8.21 -8.91 46.52
C GLY A 103 -7.24 -7.89 45.91
N LYS A 104 -6.05 -8.31 45.47
CA LYS A 104 -5.07 -7.45 44.80
C LYS A 104 -4.61 -8.11 43.50
N LYS A 105 -4.34 -7.33 42.44
CA LYS A 105 -3.73 -7.85 41.20
C LYS A 105 -2.21 -7.97 41.35
N ILE A 106 -1.75 -8.62 42.42
CA ILE A 106 -0.33 -8.80 42.73
C ILE A 106 0.00 -10.28 42.68
N TRP A 107 0.95 -10.63 41.82
CA TRP A 107 1.49 -11.99 41.71
C TRP A 107 2.77 -12.12 42.52
N LEU A 108 2.81 -13.14 43.39
CA LEU A 108 3.95 -13.48 44.21
C LEU A 108 4.44 -14.89 43.86
N GLN A 109 5.75 -15.04 43.71
CA GLN A 109 6.41 -16.33 43.62
C GLN A 109 7.06 -16.65 44.96
N PHE A 110 6.68 -17.79 45.53
CA PHE A 110 7.31 -18.37 46.71
C PHE A 110 8.26 -19.46 46.24
N SER A 111 9.49 -19.45 46.75
CA SER A 111 10.50 -20.49 46.50
C SER A 111 11.10 -20.95 47.82
N CYS A 112 11.07 -22.25 48.10
CA CYS A 112 11.46 -22.84 49.37
C CYS A 112 12.58 -23.81 49.11
N ARG A 113 13.60 -23.74 49.96
CA ARG A 113 14.69 -24.70 50.01
C ARG A 113 14.91 -25.14 51.45
N ILE A 114 15.04 -26.45 51.65
CA ILE A 114 15.38 -27.06 52.93
C ILE A 114 16.80 -27.62 52.85
N PHE A 115 17.57 -27.39 53.90
CA PHE A 115 18.89 -27.94 54.10
C PHE A 115 18.81 -29.04 55.17
N TYR A 116 19.41 -30.18 54.87
CA TYR A 116 19.44 -31.34 55.76
C TYR A 116 20.84 -31.56 56.32
N GLU A 117 20.92 -31.82 57.62
CA GLU A 117 22.13 -32.29 58.30
C GLU A 117 21.84 -33.65 58.94
N ASP A 118 22.70 -34.65 58.70
CA ASP A 118 22.52 -36.03 59.19
C ASP A 118 21.13 -36.64 58.91
N GLY A 119 20.55 -36.30 57.75
CA GLY A 119 19.24 -36.78 57.32
C GLY A 119 18.04 -36.13 58.04
N ARG A 120 18.26 -35.07 58.82
CA ARG A 120 17.20 -34.28 59.46
C ARG A 120 17.18 -32.86 58.90
N PRO A 121 16.00 -32.24 58.73
CA PRO A 121 15.92 -30.86 58.27
C PRO A 121 16.55 -29.94 59.33
N ALA A 122 17.56 -29.17 58.93
CA ALA A 122 18.31 -28.26 59.79
C ALA A 122 17.82 -26.82 59.61
N ASP A 123 17.71 -26.38 58.35
CA ASP A 123 17.33 -25.01 57.98
C ASP A 123 16.37 -24.98 56.80
N GLN A 124 15.50 -23.97 56.76
CA GLN A 124 14.60 -23.67 55.64
C GLN A 124 14.76 -22.20 55.27
N ILE A 125 14.88 -21.93 53.97
CA ILE A 125 14.82 -20.59 53.41
C ILE A 125 13.62 -20.54 52.47
N ILE A 126 12.74 -19.57 52.69
CA ILE A 126 11.66 -19.20 51.77
C ILE A 126 11.98 -17.82 51.21
N VAL A 127 11.93 -17.71 49.89
CA VAL A 127 12.10 -16.46 49.16
C VAL A 127 10.76 -16.09 48.55
N VAL A 128 10.37 -14.83 48.70
CA VAL A 128 9.18 -14.25 48.09
C VAL A 128 9.61 -13.18 47.10
N GLN A 129 9.14 -13.30 45.87
CA GLN A 129 9.41 -12.36 44.79
C GLN A 129 8.11 -11.82 44.23
N ASN A 130 8.05 -10.51 43.99
CA ASN A 130 6.92 -9.89 43.28
C ASN A 130 7.16 -10.04 41.78
N ILE A 131 6.39 -10.93 41.15
CA ILE A 131 6.49 -11.23 39.71
C ILE A 131 5.40 -10.52 38.90
N THR A 132 4.64 -9.59 39.50
CA THR A 132 3.53 -8.87 38.84
C THR A 132 4.00 -8.18 37.57
N LYS A 133 5.08 -7.39 37.65
CA LYS A 133 5.64 -6.69 36.48
C LYS A 133 6.03 -7.67 35.38
N LEU A 134 6.62 -8.81 35.74
CA LEU A 134 7.05 -9.83 34.80
C LEU A 134 5.86 -10.50 34.10
N LYS A 135 4.79 -10.81 34.85
CA LYS A 135 3.53 -11.35 34.31
C LYS A 135 2.85 -10.37 33.37
N THR A 136 2.69 -9.11 33.77
CA THR A 136 2.07 -8.07 32.94
C THR A 136 2.87 -7.82 31.66
N GLN A 137 4.20 -7.74 31.75
CA GLN A 137 5.05 -7.61 30.56
C GLN A 137 4.93 -8.83 29.62
N ASN A 138 4.79 -10.03 30.17
CA ASN A 138 4.62 -11.23 29.36
C ASN A 138 3.23 -11.29 28.69
N GLU A 139 2.18 -10.83 29.39
CA GLU A 139 0.83 -10.66 28.81
C GLU A 139 0.83 -9.61 27.70
N GLU A 140 1.49 -8.47 27.89
CA GLU A 140 1.68 -7.44 26.87
C GLU A 140 2.46 -7.97 25.66
N LEU A 141 3.54 -8.73 25.89
CA LEU A 141 4.31 -9.39 24.83
C LEU A 141 3.45 -10.38 24.03
N LEU A 142 2.67 -11.21 24.72
CA LEU A 142 1.73 -12.14 24.07
C LEU A 142 0.67 -11.39 23.28
N TYR A 143 0.17 -10.27 23.81
CA TYR A 143 -0.79 -9.42 23.10
C TYR A 143 -0.17 -8.83 21.83
N MET A 144 1.02 -8.22 21.91
CA MET A 144 1.75 -7.67 20.75
C MET A 144 2.12 -8.74 19.73
N ALA A 145 2.38 -9.98 20.16
CA ALA A 145 2.65 -11.08 19.27
C ALA A 145 1.44 -11.47 18.40
N TYR A 146 0.22 -11.20 18.86
CA TYR A 146 -1.01 -11.65 18.21
C TYR A 146 -1.90 -10.55 17.64
N TYR A 147 -1.86 -9.35 18.22
CA TYR A 147 -2.79 -8.27 17.91
C TYR A 147 -2.07 -7.04 17.37
N ASP A 148 -2.79 -6.30 16.53
CA ASP A 148 -2.41 -4.98 16.08
C ASP A 148 -2.71 -3.94 17.16
N GLY A 149 -1.72 -3.09 17.47
CA GLY A 149 -1.82 -2.13 18.57
C GLY A 149 -2.81 -0.98 18.32
N LEU A 150 -3.12 -0.68 17.06
CA LEU A 150 -4.04 0.40 16.71
C LEU A 150 -5.49 -0.07 16.76
N THR A 151 -5.81 -1.19 16.10
CA THR A 151 -7.18 -1.68 15.89
C THR A 151 -7.64 -2.74 16.89
N GLY A 152 -6.71 -3.43 17.56
CA GLY A 152 -7.01 -4.57 18.41
C GLY A 152 -7.56 -5.78 17.64
N LEU A 153 -7.40 -5.82 16.32
CA LEU A 153 -7.58 -6.99 15.46
C LEU A 153 -6.33 -7.89 15.52
N TYR A 154 -6.39 -9.08 14.93
CA TYR A 154 -5.17 -9.87 14.76
C TYR A 154 -4.15 -9.10 13.91
N ASN A 155 -2.87 -9.32 14.20
CA ASN A 155 -1.80 -8.88 13.32
C ASN A 155 -1.59 -9.88 12.17
N ARG A 156 -0.84 -9.46 11.16
CA ARG A 156 -0.51 -10.28 9.98
C ARG A 156 0.07 -11.65 10.33
N ASN A 157 1.00 -11.71 11.29
CA ASN A 157 1.71 -12.95 11.62
C ASN A 157 0.75 -13.99 12.21
N TYR A 158 -0.11 -13.57 13.12
CA TYR A 158 -1.06 -14.49 13.73
C TYR A 158 -2.16 -14.91 12.74
N PHE A 159 -2.63 -13.98 11.90
CA PHE A 159 -3.58 -14.30 10.83
C PHE A 159 -3.05 -15.36 9.87
N VAL A 160 -1.81 -15.23 9.38
CA VAL A 160 -1.20 -16.23 8.48
C VAL A 160 -1.11 -17.60 9.15
N ARG A 161 -0.80 -17.65 10.46
CA ARG A 161 -0.80 -18.89 11.24
C ARG A 161 -2.19 -19.54 11.28
N LEU A 162 -3.23 -18.76 11.59
CA LEU A 162 -4.61 -19.26 11.66
C LEU A 162 -5.15 -19.66 10.28
N LEU A 163 -4.87 -18.88 9.24
CA LEU A 163 -5.24 -19.20 7.86
C LEU A 163 -4.58 -20.50 7.40
N THR A 164 -3.31 -20.73 7.75
CA THR A 164 -2.64 -22.00 7.44
C THR A 164 -3.36 -23.20 8.06
N GLU A 165 -3.87 -23.04 9.29
CA GLU A 165 -4.68 -24.07 9.94
C GLU A 165 -6.04 -24.27 9.26
N TYR A 166 -6.70 -23.19 8.83
CA TYR A 166 -7.93 -23.26 8.03
C TYR A 166 -7.70 -24.03 6.72
N LEU A 167 -6.60 -23.76 6.01
CA LEU A 167 -6.26 -24.47 4.77
C LEU A 167 -5.97 -25.96 5.02
N ARG A 168 -5.30 -26.30 6.11
CA ARG A 168 -5.06 -27.70 6.51
C ARG A 168 -6.38 -28.43 6.76
N ARG A 169 -7.26 -27.84 7.56
CA ARG A 169 -8.60 -28.37 7.85
C ARG A 169 -9.46 -28.47 6.58
N ALA A 170 -9.40 -27.46 5.72
CA ALA A 170 -10.18 -27.42 4.48
C ALA A 170 -9.77 -28.52 3.49
N LYS A 171 -8.47 -28.84 3.44
CA LYS A 171 -7.95 -29.97 2.66
C LYS A 171 -8.46 -31.32 3.18
N GLU A 172 -8.60 -31.48 4.50
CA GLU A 172 -9.10 -32.71 5.12
C GLU A 172 -10.62 -32.86 4.92
N ASP A 173 -11.37 -31.77 5.08
CA ASP A 173 -12.83 -31.74 5.02
C ASP A 173 -13.39 -31.51 3.60
N ASN A 174 -12.50 -31.34 2.60
CA ASN A 174 -12.82 -30.96 1.22
C ASN A 174 -13.71 -29.71 1.13
N ARG A 175 -13.33 -28.67 1.88
CA ARG A 175 -14.01 -27.37 1.97
C ARG A 175 -13.21 -26.27 1.32
N LEU A 176 -13.89 -25.16 1.09
CA LEU A 176 -13.33 -23.95 0.50
C LEU A 176 -13.01 -22.92 1.58
N VAL A 177 -11.96 -22.13 1.34
CA VAL A 177 -11.56 -21.01 2.21
C VAL A 177 -11.47 -19.76 1.35
N SER A 178 -12.29 -18.76 1.66
CA SER A 178 -12.28 -17.48 0.95
C SER A 178 -11.45 -16.47 1.73
N VAL A 179 -10.52 -15.79 1.06
CA VAL A 179 -9.72 -14.69 1.61
C VAL A 179 -10.14 -13.39 0.95
N LEU A 180 -10.43 -12.39 1.76
CA LEU A 180 -10.79 -11.04 1.33
C LEU A 180 -9.70 -10.07 1.78
N VAL A 181 -9.17 -9.28 0.86
CA VAL A 181 -8.34 -8.12 1.16
C VAL A 181 -9.18 -6.87 0.92
N ILE A 182 -9.33 -6.05 1.96
CA ILE A 182 -10.22 -4.90 2.01
C ILE A 182 -9.37 -3.66 2.23
N ASP A 183 -9.52 -2.65 1.40
CA ASP A 183 -8.74 -1.42 1.47
C ASP A 183 -9.65 -0.18 1.41
N ILE A 184 -9.40 0.79 2.29
CA ILE A 184 -10.09 2.08 2.31
C ILE A 184 -9.62 2.96 1.15
N ASP A 185 -10.53 3.28 0.24
CA ASP A 185 -10.23 4.10 -0.93
C ASP A 185 -9.84 5.54 -0.52
N ASP A 186 -8.81 6.08 -1.19
CA ASP A 186 -8.32 7.45 -0.99
C ASP A 186 -7.89 7.79 0.46
N PHE A 187 -7.53 6.81 1.28
CA PHE A 187 -7.11 7.03 2.67
C PHE A 187 -5.97 8.05 2.83
N ARG A 188 -5.02 8.09 1.87
CA ARG A 188 -3.98 9.14 1.86
C ARG A 188 -4.54 10.55 1.84
N LYS A 189 -5.63 10.81 1.10
CA LYS A 189 -6.29 12.12 1.08
C LYS A 189 -6.89 12.48 2.45
N VAL A 190 -7.33 11.49 3.21
CA VAL A 190 -7.81 11.68 4.59
C VAL A 190 -6.65 12.13 5.48
N ASN A 191 -5.52 11.44 5.41
CA ASN A 191 -4.32 11.81 6.18
C ASN A 191 -3.77 13.18 5.80
N ASP A 192 -3.68 13.47 4.51
CA ASP A 192 -3.16 14.75 4.01
C ASP A 192 -4.12 15.92 4.31
N GLY A 193 -5.43 15.66 4.29
CA GLY A 193 -6.46 16.68 4.48
C GLY A 193 -6.84 16.96 5.93
N LEU A 194 -6.90 15.93 6.77
CA LEU A 194 -7.40 16.01 8.16
C LEU A 194 -6.34 15.65 9.21
N GLY A 195 -5.19 15.14 8.78
CA GLY A 195 -4.09 14.74 9.64
C GLY A 195 -4.13 13.28 10.05
N ILE A 196 -2.97 12.77 10.48
CA ILE A 196 -2.75 11.36 10.83
C ILE A 196 -3.69 10.87 11.93
N VAL A 197 -3.98 11.71 12.94
CA VAL A 197 -4.87 11.34 14.06
C VAL A 197 -6.28 11.00 13.59
N ALA A 198 -6.80 11.74 12.60
CA ALA A 198 -8.11 11.48 12.00
C ALA A 198 -8.12 10.16 11.21
N GLY A 199 -7.02 9.87 10.49
CA GLY A 199 -6.84 8.60 9.79
C GLY A 199 -6.76 7.41 10.74
N ASP A 200 -5.99 7.52 11.82
CA ASP A 200 -5.88 6.48 12.85
C ASP A 200 -7.23 6.18 13.50
N GLU A 201 -8.02 7.22 13.81
CA GLU A 201 -9.36 7.03 14.36
C GLU A 201 -10.33 6.36 13.37
N LEU A 202 -10.27 6.74 12.09
CA LEU A 202 -11.04 6.07 11.03
C LEU A 202 -10.69 4.58 10.95
N VAL A 203 -9.40 4.26 10.99
CA VAL A 203 -8.88 2.88 11.00
C VAL A 203 -9.37 2.12 12.22
N GLN A 204 -9.36 2.73 13.40
CA GLN A 204 -9.92 2.14 14.62
C GLN A 204 -11.41 1.85 14.51
N GLN A 205 -12.22 2.81 14.04
CA GLN A 205 -13.66 2.63 13.91
C GLN A 205 -14.02 1.56 12.88
N PHE A 206 -13.34 1.55 11.73
CA PHE A 206 -13.57 0.54 10.70
C PHE A 206 -13.08 -0.85 11.13
N GLY A 207 -11.92 -0.93 11.78
CA GLY A 207 -11.41 -2.16 12.38
C GLY A 207 -12.35 -2.72 13.46
N SER A 208 -12.93 -1.86 14.30
CA SER A 208 -13.91 -2.28 15.31
C SER A 208 -15.17 -2.87 14.68
N PHE A 209 -15.65 -2.31 13.57
CA PHE A 209 -16.77 -2.88 12.81
C PHE A 209 -16.40 -4.24 12.23
N LEU A 210 -15.23 -4.36 11.57
CA LEU A 210 -14.81 -5.64 11.00
C LEU A 210 -14.60 -6.72 12.07
N LYS A 211 -14.23 -6.34 13.29
CA LYS A 211 -14.07 -7.25 14.43
C LYS A 211 -15.36 -8.00 14.78
N GLU A 212 -16.53 -7.44 14.47
CA GLU A 212 -17.83 -8.08 14.77
C GLU A 212 -18.04 -9.38 13.98
N PHE A 213 -17.33 -9.57 12.86
CA PHE A 213 -17.38 -10.79 12.07
C PHE A 213 -16.53 -11.94 12.64
N ASN A 214 -15.63 -11.67 13.61
CA ASN A 214 -14.76 -12.73 14.14
C ASN A 214 -15.59 -13.85 14.79
N SER A 215 -15.31 -15.08 14.37
CA SER A 215 -15.91 -16.31 14.90
C SER A 215 -14.94 -17.48 14.74
N ASP A 216 -15.33 -18.69 15.12
CA ASP A 216 -14.46 -19.87 14.99
C ASP A 216 -14.08 -20.18 13.52
N ASP A 217 -14.92 -19.78 12.56
CA ASP A 217 -14.72 -20.00 11.12
C ASP A 217 -14.46 -18.68 10.34
N VAL A 218 -14.41 -17.53 11.00
CA VAL A 218 -14.09 -16.24 10.36
C VAL A 218 -13.04 -15.50 11.18
N ILE A 219 -11.91 -15.19 10.56
CA ILE A 219 -10.82 -14.45 11.20
C ILE A 219 -10.57 -13.14 10.45
N VAL A 220 -10.28 -12.08 11.19
CA VAL A 220 -10.02 -10.73 10.68
C VAL A 220 -8.69 -10.20 11.23
N CYS A 221 -7.90 -9.59 10.36
CA CYS A 221 -6.66 -8.92 10.73
C CYS A 221 -6.52 -7.53 10.10
N HIS A 222 -5.75 -6.69 10.77
CA HIS A 222 -5.23 -5.47 10.20
C HIS A 222 -3.86 -5.78 9.59
N LEU A 223 -3.70 -5.58 8.27
CA LEU A 223 -2.45 -5.86 7.56
C LEU A 223 -1.49 -4.69 7.69
N THR A 224 -1.92 -3.51 7.23
CA THR A 224 -1.11 -2.28 7.16
C THR A 224 -2.02 -1.08 6.96
N SER A 225 -1.76 0.06 7.62
CA SER A 225 -2.36 1.37 7.31
C SER A 225 -3.89 1.32 7.15
N ASP A 226 -4.37 1.15 5.93
CA ASP A 226 -5.76 1.17 5.46
C ASP A 226 -6.27 -0.18 4.95
N VAL A 227 -5.45 -1.23 5.09
CA VAL A 227 -5.67 -2.57 4.51
C VAL A 227 -5.96 -3.59 5.61
N TYR A 228 -7.05 -4.32 5.43
CA TYR A 228 -7.52 -5.39 6.29
C TYR A 228 -7.58 -6.69 5.50
N CYS A 229 -7.43 -7.81 6.19
CA CYS A 229 -7.64 -9.13 5.59
C CYS A 229 -8.61 -9.94 6.43
N MET A 230 -9.52 -10.62 5.75
CA MET A 230 -10.45 -11.56 6.36
C MET A 230 -10.28 -12.93 5.71
N ALA A 231 -10.40 -14.00 6.48
CA ALA A 231 -10.50 -15.35 5.95
C ALA A 231 -11.73 -16.06 6.51
N ILE A 232 -12.42 -16.79 5.65
CA ILE A 232 -13.69 -17.45 5.93
C ILE A 232 -13.53 -18.93 5.59
N TYR A 233 -13.68 -19.78 6.59
CA TYR A 233 -13.75 -21.22 6.40
C TYR A 233 -15.17 -21.64 6.03
N ASP A 234 -15.32 -22.40 4.94
CA ASP A 234 -16.60 -22.92 4.41
C ASP A 234 -17.65 -21.81 4.24
N SER A 235 -17.33 -20.84 3.37
CA SER A 235 -18.14 -19.66 3.06
C SER A 235 -19.61 -20.00 2.73
N CYS A 236 -20.53 -19.70 3.65
CA CYS A 236 -21.96 -19.99 3.51
C CYS A 236 -22.85 -19.07 4.37
N GLY A 237 -24.10 -18.86 3.95
CA GLY A 237 -25.11 -18.10 4.71
C GLY A 237 -24.64 -16.69 5.09
N ASP A 238 -24.76 -16.35 6.37
CA ASP A 238 -24.34 -15.07 6.94
C ASP A 238 -22.81 -14.89 6.99
N ARG A 239 -22.05 -15.94 6.69
CA ARG A 239 -20.58 -15.90 6.55
C ARG A 239 -20.15 -15.93 5.08
N SER A 240 -21.07 -15.85 4.14
CA SER A 240 -20.71 -15.79 2.72
C SER A 240 -19.99 -14.48 2.40
N VAL A 241 -19.03 -14.55 1.46
CA VAL A 241 -18.33 -13.37 0.93
C VAL A 241 -19.31 -12.28 0.50
N GLU A 242 -20.41 -12.66 -0.17
CA GLU A 242 -21.42 -11.72 -0.65
C GLU A 242 -22.16 -11.03 0.51
N HIS A 243 -22.50 -11.77 1.57
CA HIS A 243 -23.16 -11.21 2.75
C HIS A 243 -22.25 -10.21 3.47
N ILE A 244 -21.00 -10.61 3.75
CA ILE A 244 -20.03 -9.75 4.43
C ILE A 244 -19.75 -8.48 3.60
N HIS A 245 -19.60 -8.61 2.28
CA HIS A 245 -19.45 -7.46 1.41
C HIS A 245 -20.66 -6.51 1.46
N LYS A 246 -21.89 -7.04 1.49
CA LYS A 246 -23.10 -6.22 1.63
C LYS A 246 -23.11 -5.44 2.95
N GLU A 247 -22.75 -6.08 4.06
CA GLU A 247 -22.67 -5.40 5.36
C GLU A 247 -21.56 -4.35 5.39
N ILE A 248 -20.40 -4.62 4.79
CA ILE A 248 -19.33 -3.62 4.63
C ILE A 248 -19.83 -2.41 3.82
N VAL A 249 -20.47 -2.63 2.66
CA VAL A 249 -21.01 -1.55 1.83
C VAL A 249 -22.10 -0.75 2.55
N LYS A 250 -22.93 -1.43 3.35
CA LYS A 250 -23.94 -0.77 4.18
C LYS A 250 -23.29 0.12 5.24
N ARG A 251 -22.26 -0.39 5.92
CA ARG A 251 -21.51 0.38 6.93
C ARG A 251 -20.80 1.58 6.34
N THR A 252 -20.20 1.48 5.16
CA THR A 252 -19.47 2.59 4.52
C THR A 252 -20.37 3.68 3.95
N ARG A 253 -21.67 3.39 3.74
CA ARG A 253 -22.68 4.41 3.40
C ARG A 253 -23.05 5.30 4.59
N GLU A 254 -22.80 4.85 5.81
CA GLU A 254 -23.02 5.64 7.01
C GLU A 254 -21.76 6.47 7.33
N PRO A 255 -21.91 7.77 7.63
CA PRO A 255 -20.76 8.62 7.91
C PRO A 255 -20.01 8.18 9.17
N PHE A 256 -18.69 8.31 9.14
CA PHE A 256 -17.80 8.16 10.28
C PHE A 256 -17.70 9.51 11.00
N TYR A 257 -18.00 9.51 12.29
CA TYR A 257 -17.93 10.70 13.14
C TYR A 257 -16.64 10.63 13.95
N LEU A 258 -15.73 11.58 13.71
CA LEU A 258 -14.44 11.61 14.37
C LEU A 258 -14.44 12.52 15.61
N VAL A 259 -13.51 12.27 16.52
CA VAL A 259 -13.23 13.12 17.68
C VAL A 259 -12.84 14.51 17.17
N GLY A 260 -13.65 15.51 17.51
CA GLY A 260 -13.53 16.87 16.98
C GLY A 260 -14.67 17.31 16.06
N GLY A 261 -15.66 16.44 15.82
CA GLY A 261 -16.89 16.79 15.11
C GLY A 261 -16.79 16.74 13.58
N GLN A 262 -15.70 16.18 13.06
CA GLN A 262 -15.53 15.95 11.62
C GLN A 262 -16.36 14.76 11.17
N ILE A 263 -16.86 14.81 9.93
CA ILE A 263 -17.72 13.78 9.34
C ILE A 263 -17.06 13.31 8.05
N LEU A 264 -16.85 11.99 7.94
CA LEU A 264 -16.20 11.36 6.79
C LEU A 264 -17.11 10.33 6.12
N ASN A 265 -17.10 10.33 4.79
CA ASN A 265 -17.65 9.25 3.99
C ASN A 265 -16.49 8.56 3.28
N ILE A 266 -16.45 7.24 3.36
CA ILE A 266 -15.40 6.44 2.72
C ILE A 266 -16.03 5.42 1.77
N THR A 267 -15.24 4.97 0.81
CA THR A 267 -15.53 3.75 0.05
C THR A 267 -14.43 2.73 0.27
N VAL A 268 -14.70 1.48 -0.06
CA VAL A 268 -13.71 0.41 0.07
C VAL A 268 -13.64 -0.42 -1.19
N SER A 269 -12.45 -0.88 -1.51
CA SER A 269 -12.20 -1.84 -2.58
C SER A 269 -11.84 -3.19 -1.98
N VAL A 270 -12.46 -4.26 -2.49
CA VAL A 270 -12.32 -5.62 -1.94
C VAL A 270 -11.84 -6.57 -3.04
N GLY A 271 -10.79 -7.32 -2.78
CA GLY A 271 -10.33 -8.41 -3.61
C GLY A 271 -10.54 -9.75 -2.91
N VAL A 272 -11.01 -10.75 -3.65
CA VAL A 272 -11.34 -12.08 -3.12
C VAL A 272 -10.53 -13.15 -3.83
N ALA A 273 -9.90 -14.06 -3.08
CA ALA A 273 -9.26 -15.25 -3.61
C ALA A 273 -9.68 -16.49 -2.81
N GLU A 274 -9.92 -17.61 -3.50
CA GLU A 274 -10.47 -18.81 -2.87
C GLU A 274 -9.55 -20.01 -3.03
N TYR A 275 -9.33 -20.73 -1.93
CA TYR A 275 -8.70 -22.04 -1.95
C TYR A 275 -9.69 -23.11 -2.42
N PRO A 276 -9.28 -24.07 -3.26
CA PRO A 276 -7.92 -24.26 -3.80
C PRO A 276 -7.67 -23.60 -5.16
N GLU A 277 -8.66 -22.94 -5.77
CA GLU A 277 -8.61 -22.46 -7.16
C GLU A 277 -7.55 -21.37 -7.38
N ALA A 278 -7.48 -20.39 -6.49
CA ALA A 278 -6.57 -19.25 -6.64
C ALA A 278 -5.15 -19.55 -6.15
N ALA A 279 -5.01 -20.32 -5.06
CA ALA A 279 -3.72 -20.72 -4.48
C ALA A 279 -3.89 -21.84 -3.45
N THR A 280 -2.79 -22.50 -3.08
CA THR A 280 -2.78 -23.58 -2.07
C THR A 280 -2.06 -23.21 -0.77
N SER A 281 -1.37 -22.07 -0.72
CA SER A 281 -0.70 -21.56 0.47
C SER A 281 -1.34 -20.26 0.98
N ALA A 282 -1.26 -20.03 2.30
CA ALA A 282 -1.86 -18.86 2.94
C ALA A 282 -1.32 -17.54 2.36
N LEU A 283 -0.01 -17.43 2.17
CA LEU A 283 0.63 -16.21 1.67
C LEU A 283 0.28 -15.94 0.20
N GLU A 284 0.27 -16.96 -0.65
CA GLU A 284 -0.14 -16.80 -2.05
C GLU A 284 -1.62 -16.42 -2.16
N LEU A 285 -2.48 -16.98 -1.32
CA LEU A 285 -3.90 -16.67 -1.32
C LEU A 285 -4.17 -15.20 -0.94
N ILE A 286 -3.48 -14.70 0.09
CA ILE A 286 -3.50 -13.27 0.46
C ILE A 286 -3.00 -12.42 -0.70
N ASN A 287 -1.88 -12.79 -1.32
CA ASN A 287 -1.30 -12.05 -2.45
C ASN A 287 -2.24 -12.02 -3.67
N CYS A 288 -2.91 -13.13 -3.99
CA CYS A 288 -3.91 -13.20 -5.04
C CYS A 288 -5.08 -12.24 -4.76
N ALA A 289 -5.60 -12.23 -3.52
CA ALA A 289 -6.67 -11.32 -3.12
C ALA A 289 -6.22 -9.85 -3.19
N GLU A 290 -4.99 -9.53 -2.77
CA GLU A 290 -4.41 -8.18 -2.81
C GLU A 290 -4.25 -7.67 -4.25
N ILE A 291 -3.72 -8.49 -5.15
CA ILE A 291 -3.57 -8.16 -6.58
C ILE A 291 -4.93 -7.79 -7.20
N VAL A 292 -5.95 -8.59 -6.89
CA VAL A 292 -7.30 -8.42 -7.42
C VAL A 292 -7.97 -7.17 -6.85
N MET A 293 -7.78 -6.89 -5.55
CA MET A 293 -8.21 -5.66 -4.89
C MET A 293 -7.61 -4.44 -5.59
N PHE A 294 -6.29 -4.44 -5.82
CA PHE A 294 -5.60 -3.34 -6.46
C PHE A 294 -6.07 -3.12 -7.91
N LYS A 295 -6.34 -4.20 -8.65
CA LYS A 295 -6.95 -4.09 -9.99
C LYS A 295 -8.35 -3.49 -9.91
N GLY A 296 -9.16 -3.92 -8.93
CA GLY A 296 -10.48 -3.34 -8.64
C GLY A 296 -10.42 -1.82 -8.41
N LYS A 297 -9.41 -1.34 -7.67
CA LYS A 297 -9.16 0.10 -7.51
C LYS A 297 -8.92 0.80 -8.85
N SER A 298 -8.07 0.24 -9.71
CA SER A 298 -7.78 0.84 -11.02
C SER A 298 -8.99 0.90 -11.96
N MET A 299 -9.98 0.01 -11.78
CA MET A 299 -11.18 -0.04 -12.61
C MET A 299 -12.31 0.90 -12.14
N GLY A 300 -12.07 1.70 -11.10
CA GLY A 300 -13.01 2.71 -10.60
C GLY A 300 -13.45 2.57 -9.15
N LYS A 301 -12.64 1.90 -8.30
CA LYS A 301 -12.80 1.81 -6.83
C LYS A 301 -14.18 1.28 -6.38
N ASN A 302 -14.46 1.33 -5.07
CA ASN A 302 -15.76 1.01 -4.46
C ASN A 302 -16.43 -0.28 -4.98
N ARG A 303 -15.66 -1.38 -5.04
CA ARG A 303 -16.14 -2.63 -5.63
C ARG A 303 -15.50 -3.86 -5.02
N ILE A 304 -16.17 -4.98 -5.20
CA ILE A 304 -15.64 -6.32 -4.97
C ILE A 304 -15.19 -6.93 -6.29
N GLN A 305 -14.02 -7.57 -6.28
CA GLN A 305 -13.48 -8.27 -7.43
C GLN A 305 -13.01 -9.66 -6.98
N TYR A 306 -13.43 -10.69 -7.71
CA TYR A 306 -12.99 -12.06 -7.48
C TYR A 306 -11.77 -12.37 -8.31
N PHE A 307 -10.92 -13.25 -7.78
CA PHE A 307 -9.75 -13.76 -8.47
C PHE A 307 -10.16 -14.46 -9.76
N ASP A 308 -9.41 -14.16 -10.81
CA ASP A 308 -9.49 -14.86 -12.09
C ASP A 308 -8.07 -14.96 -12.66
N THR A 309 -7.74 -16.07 -13.31
CA THR A 309 -6.39 -16.35 -13.80
C THR A 309 -5.87 -15.29 -14.80
N PRO A 310 -6.69 -14.74 -15.72
CA PRO A 310 -6.30 -13.62 -16.58
C PRO A 310 -5.95 -12.35 -15.80
N ILE A 311 -6.56 -12.11 -14.63
CA ILE A 311 -6.28 -10.93 -13.79
C ILE A 311 -4.85 -10.99 -13.26
N LEU A 312 -4.42 -12.16 -12.75
CA LEU A 312 -3.07 -12.36 -12.24
C LEU A 312 -2.01 -12.21 -13.35
N ASN A 313 -2.25 -12.83 -14.51
CA ASN A 313 -1.34 -12.76 -15.64
C ASN A 313 -1.17 -11.32 -16.16
N ASP A 314 -2.25 -10.54 -16.19
CA ASP A 314 -2.23 -9.13 -16.58
C ASP A 314 -1.45 -8.27 -15.56
N PHE A 315 -1.65 -8.52 -14.26
CA PHE A 315 -0.89 -7.84 -13.21
C PHE A 315 0.61 -8.14 -13.30
N LEU A 316 1.01 -9.41 -13.41
CA LEU A 316 2.41 -9.79 -13.53
C LEU A 316 3.07 -9.19 -14.78
N LYS A 317 2.36 -9.17 -15.91
CA LYS A 317 2.83 -8.49 -17.13
C LYS A 317 3.03 -7.01 -16.91
N ASN A 318 2.13 -6.33 -16.21
CA ASN A 318 2.26 -4.90 -15.92
C ASN A 318 3.43 -4.61 -14.97
N VAL A 319 3.70 -5.47 -13.99
CA VAL A 319 4.88 -5.34 -13.11
C VAL A 319 6.18 -5.54 -13.88
N GLU A 320 6.25 -6.58 -14.71
CA GLU A 320 7.41 -6.82 -15.58
C GLU A 320 7.66 -5.64 -16.52
N LEU A 321 6.59 -5.11 -17.12
CA LEU A 321 6.65 -3.98 -18.02
C LEU A 321 7.03 -2.68 -17.30
N ASP A 322 6.57 -2.43 -16.07
CA ASP A 322 7.03 -1.30 -15.24
C ASP A 322 8.53 -1.37 -14.95
N SER A 323 9.05 -2.57 -14.63
CA SER A 323 10.49 -2.78 -14.43
C SER A 323 11.28 -2.49 -15.72
N LYS A 324 10.86 -3.07 -16.84
CA LYS A 324 11.47 -2.86 -18.16
C LYS A 324 11.41 -1.39 -18.59
N LEU A 325 10.31 -0.68 -18.28
CA LEU A 325 10.13 0.73 -18.63
C LEU A 325 11.11 1.62 -17.88
N LYS A 326 11.34 1.35 -16.58
CA LYS A 326 12.35 2.07 -15.79
C LYS A 326 13.74 1.91 -16.41
N GLU A 327 14.13 0.71 -16.79
CA GLU A 327 15.41 0.45 -17.48
C GLU A 327 15.48 1.18 -18.83
N ALA A 328 14.44 1.08 -19.67
CA ALA A 328 14.40 1.69 -20.99
C ALA A 328 14.54 3.23 -20.98
N VAL A 329 14.02 3.89 -19.96
CA VAL A 329 14.20 5.35 -19.76
C VAL A 329 15.67 5.70 -19.55
N PHE A 330 16.46 4.83 -18.92
CA PHE A 330 17.90 5.04 -18.74
C PHE A 330 18.70 4.65 -20.00
N ASP A 331 18.31 3.58 -20.69
CA ASP A 331 19.05 3.02 -21.83
C ASP A 331 18.67 3.61 -23.20
N HIS A 332 17.68 4.51 -23.26
CA HIS A 332 17.21 5.15 -24.50
C HIS A 332 16.72 4.16 -25.58
N ASN A 333 16.05 3.08 -25.16
CA ASN A 333 15.51 2.05 -26.06
C ASN A 333 14.23 2.46 -26.82
N PHE A 334 13.94 3.77 -26.86
CA PHE A 334 12.82 4.33 -27.60
C PHE A 334 13.27 4.75 -28.99
N ILE A 335 12.36 4.60 -29.96
CA ILE A 335 12.55 5.06 -31.33
C ILE A 335 11.31 5.82 -31.79
N LEU A 336 11.48 6.74 -32.75
CA LEU A 336 10.38 7.50 -33.32
C LEU A 336 10.04 6.97 -34.71
N TYR A 337 8.77 6.72 -34.91
CA TYR A 337 8.17 6.52 -36.24
C TYR A 337 7.37 7.78 -36.57
N TYR A 338 7.17 8.05 -37.84
CA TYR A 338 6.48 9.24 -38.28
C TYR A 338 5.36 8.86 -39.24
N GLN A 339 4.17 9.39 -39.01
CA GLN A 339 3.03 9.13 -39.87
C GLN A 339 2.70 10.37 -40.71
N PRO A 340 2.76 10.28 -42.05
CA PRO A 340 2.42 11.39 -42.93
C PRO A 340 0.94 11.81 -42.85
N GLN A 341 0.70 13.11 -42.87
CA GLN A 341 -0.63 13.74 -42.92
C GLN A 341 -0.80 14.47 -44.26
N TYR A 342 -1.96 14.33 -44.90
CA TYR A 342 -2.20 14.90 -46.23
C TYR A 342 -3.43 15.80 -46.25
N TYR A 343 -3.38 16.86 -47.04
CA TYR A 343 -4.58 17.66 -47.33
C TYR A 343 -5.56 16.84 -48.18
N ALA A 344 -6.80 16.70 -47.72
CA ALA A 344 -7.81 15.89 -48.39
C ALA A 344 -8.18 16.44 -49.78
N GLY A 345 -8.06 17.74 -49.99
CA GLY A 345 -8.44 18.40 -51.25
C GLY A 345 -7.53 18.08 -52.43
N ASN A 346 -6.21 18.06 -52.21
CA ASN A 346 -5.19 17.98 -53.26
C ASN A 346 -4.11 16.90 -53.02
N GLN A 347 -4.22 16.12 -51.93
CA GLN A 347 -3.28 15.07 -51.53
C GLN A 347 -1.83 15.55 -51.37
N LYS A 348 -1.61 16.84 -51.15
CA LYS A 348 -0.28 17.35 -50.79
C LYS A 348 0.02 17.01 -49.34
N LEU A 349 1.29 16.70 -49.07
CA LEU A 349 1.79 16.47 -47.72
C LEU A 349 1.62 17.75 -46.88
N ARG A 350 0.89 17.64 -45.77
CA ARG A 350 0.65 18.71 -44.79
C ARG A 350 1.70 18.73 -43.71
N GLY A 351 2.12 17.55 -43.27
CA GLY A 351 2.90 17.37 -42.07
C GLY A 351 3.11 15.90 -41.76
N MET A 352 3.60 15.65 -40.56
CA MET A 352 3.70 14.31 -40.00
C MET A 352 3.58 14.33 -38.50
N GLU A 353 3.02 13.25 -37.97
CA GLU A 353 2.92 13.01 -36.54
C GLU A 353 4.09 12.14 -36.07
N ALA A 354 4.78 12.57 -35.01
CA ALA A 354 5.80 11.79 -34.35
C ALA A 354 5.17 10.80 -33.37
N LEU A 355 5.43 9.51 -33.60
CA LEU A 355 4.84 8.40 -32.86
C LEU A 355 5.95 7.59 -32.19
N ILE A 356 5.95 7.60 -30.85
CA ILE A 356 6.89 6.80 -30.07
C ILE A 356 6.66 5.31 -30.29
N ARG A 357 7.76 4.57 -30.37
CA ARG A 357 7.81 3.12 -30.33
C ARG A 357 8.83 2.69 -29.30
N TRP A 358 8.53 1.60 -28.61
CA TRP A 358 9.44 1.01 -27.65
C TRP A 358 9.84 -0.37 -28.12
N LYS A 359 11.15 -0.59 -28.21
CA LYS A 359 11.74 -1.89 -28.49
C LYS A 359 12.36 -2.41 -27.19
N ASP A 360 12.03 -3.63 -26.80
CA ASP A 360 12.66 -4.23 -25.62
C ASP A 360 14.07 -4.74 -25.92
N GLY A 361 14.77 -5.22 -24.87
CA GLY A 361 16.15 -5.71 -24.99
C GLY A 361 16.31 -6.95 -25.88
N ASP A 362 15.23 -7.70 -26.11
CA ASP A 362 15.20 -8.87 -27.00
C ASP A 362 14.85 -8.49 -28.45
N GLY A 363 14.45 -7.23 -28.67
CA GLY A 363 14.17 -6.65 -29.97
C GLY A 363 12.70 -6.66 -30.38
N GLU A 364 11.80 -7.04 -29.49
CA GLU A 364 10.34 -7.07 -29.72
C GLU A 364 9.73 -5.68 -29.51
N MET A 365 8.69 -5.38 -30.30
CA MET A 365 8.02 -4.08 -30.27
C MET A 365 6.88 -4.05 -29.25
N ILE A 366 7.00 -3.17 -28.26
CA ILE A 366 5.97 -2.95 -27.24
C ILE A 366 5.06 -1.79 -27.68
N SER A 367 3.75 -2.08 -27.74
CA SER A 367 2.74 -1.11 -28.14
C SER A 367 2.64 0.07 -27.15
N PRO A 368 2.56 1.33 -27.63
CA PRO A 368 2.28 2.50 -26.80
C PRO A 368 1.06 2.35 -25.90
N ALA A 369 -0.01 1.71 -26.39
CA ALA A 369 -1.22 1.46 -25.60
C ALA A 369 -0.97 0.60 -24.34
N LYS A 370 0.15 -0.14 -24.28
CA LYS A 370 0.53 -0.93 -23.08
C LYS A 370 1.39 -0.12 -22.12
N PHE A 371 2.36 0.63 -22.60
CA PHE A 371 3.36 1.26 -21.72
C PHE A 371 3.06 2.71 -21.34
N ILE A 372 2.33 3.46 -22.17
CA ILE A 372 1.97 4.86 -21.86
C ILE A 372 1.13 4.97 -20.58
N PRO A 373 0.08 4.15 -20.35
CA PRO A 373 -0.68 4.20 -19.10
C PRO A 373 0.16 3.90 -17.85
N ILE A 374 1.17 3.02 -18.01
CA ILE A 374 2.09 2.67 -16.92
C ILE A 374 3.06 3.84 -16.67
N ALA A 375 3.58 4.46 -17.72
CA ALA A 375 4.44 5.64 -17.66
C ALA A 375 3.74 6.85 -17.01
N GLU A 376 2.44 7.03 -17.27
CA GLU A 376 1.66 8.09 -16.62
C GLU A 376 1.49 7.81 -15.14
N LYS A 377 1.14 6.57 -14.78
CA LYS A 377 0.91 6.17 -13.39
C LYS A 377 2.15 6.29 -12.50
N ASN A 378 3.34 5.98 -13.03
CA ASN A 378 4.60 6.03 -12.29
C ASN A 378 5.37 7.36 -12.49
N GLY A 379 4.86 8.26 -13.35
CA GLY A 379 5.46 9.56 -13.66
C GLY A 379 6.62 9.54 -14.66
N THR A 380 7.03 8.38 -15.17
CA THR A 380 8.09 8.30 -16.21
C THR A 380 7.65 8.84 -17.56
N ILE A 381 6.36 9.14 -17.76
CA ILE A 381 5.87 9.79 -18.98
C ILE A 381 6.51 11.17 -19.21
N ILE A 382 6.89 11.88 -18.15
CA ILE A 382 7.51 13.21 -18.25
C ILE A 382 8.89 13.13 -18.91
N PRO A 383 9.87 12.35 -18.40
CA PRO A 383 11.16 12.21 -19.08
C PRO A 383 11.04 11.58 -20.47
N ILE A 384 10.11 10.64 -20.68
CA ILE A 384 9.85 10.06 -22.01
C ILE A 384 9.35 11.13 -22.98
N GLY A 385 8.34 11.91 -22.59
CA GLY A 385 7.77 12.99 -23.41
C GLY A 385 8.79 14.08 -23.74
N ASN A 386 9.68 14.41 -22.80
CA ASN A 386 10.75 15.37 -23.05
C ASN A 386 11.76 14.84 -24.08
N TRP A 387 12.10 13.55 -24.00
CA TRP A 387 12.93 12.90 -25.01
C TRP A 387 12.25 12.86 -26.38
N VAL A 388 10.95 12.54 -26.44
CA VAL A 388 10.16 12.54 -27.68
C VAL A 388 10.16 13.92 -28.33
N LEU A 389 9.89 14.97 -27.57
CA LEU A 389 9.93 16.36 -28.05
C LEU A 389 11.31 16.72 -28.61
N GLU A 390 12.38 16.42 -27.87
CA GLU A 390 13.73 16.74 -28.29
C GLU A 390 14.13 15.99 -29.57
N GLN A 391 13.90 14.68 -29.63
CA GLN A 391 14.27 13.90 -30.82
C GLN A 391 13.43 14.24 -32.04
N SER A 392 12.12 14.44 -31.88
CA SER A 392 11.24 14.79 -33.00
C SER A 392 11.59 16.14 -33.61
N ILE A 393 11.81 17.17 -32.79
CA ILE A 393 12.22 18.50 -33.25
C ILE A 393 13.62 18.47 -33.88
N ARG A 394 14.54 17.70 -33.32
CA ARG A 394 15.88 17.50 -33.91
C ARG A 394 15.78 16.86 -35.30
N THR A 395 15.10 15.73 -35.43
CA THR A 395 14.93 15.04 -36.72
C THR A 395 14.23 15.95 -37.74
N PHE A 396 13.23 16.71 -37.31
CA PHE A 396 12.53 17.66 -38.16
C PHE A 396 13.44 18.80 -38.65
N SER A 397 14.29 19.35 -37.78
CA SER A 397 15.32 20.32 -38.17
C SER A 397 16.29 19.75 -39.22
N GLU A 398 16.72 18.49 -39.08
CA GLU A 398 17.56 17.81 -40.07
C GLU A 398 16.87 17.69 -41.43
N TRP A 399 15.58 17.34 -41.47
CA TRP A 399 14.80 17.28 -42.70
C TRP A 399 14.59 18.65 -43.33
N ARG A 400 14.29 19.67 -42.52
CA ARG A 400 14.11 21.05 -42.97
C ARG A 400 15.35 21.58 -43.67
N ASN A 401 16.51 21.36 -43.07
CA ASN A 401 17.80 21.79 -43.62
C ASN A 401 18.20 21.04 -44.89
N ARG A 402 17.86 19.75 -44.99
CA ARG A 402 18.26 18.90 -46.13
C ARG A 402 17.31 19.02 -47.33
N TYR A 403 16.01 19.09 -47.08
CA TYR A 403 14.98 18.97 -48.12
C TYR A 403 14.14 20.24 -48.31
N GLY A 404 14.30 21.27 -47.47
CA GLY A 404 13.58 22.54 -47.62
C GLY A 404 12.07 22.41 -47.43
N VAL A 405 11.66 21.58 -46.47
CA VAL A 405 10.28 21.12 -46.33
C VAL A 405 9.37 22.12 -45.59
N PRO A 406 8.24 22.54 -46.18
CA PRO A 406 7.31 23.50 -45.57
C PRO A 406 6.12 22.79 -44.89
N PHE A 407 6.37 21.79 -44.05
CA PHE A 407 5.31 20.99 -43.41
C PHE A 407 5.36 21.04 -41.88
N VAL A 408 4.24 20.71 -41.23
CA VAL A 408 4.08 20.77 -39.76
C VAL A 408 4.52 19.45 -39.11
N LEU A 409 5.23 19.53 -37.98
CA LEU A 409 5.51 18.39 -37.11
C LEU A 409 4.50 18.38 -35.95
N SER A 410 3.70 17.32 -35.89
CA SER A 410 2.77 17.08 -34.79
C SER A 410 3.40 16.17 -33.73
N VAL A 411 3.29 16.52 -32.44
CA VAL A 411 3.82 15.73 -31.32
C VAL A 411 2.80 15.62 -30.20
N ASN A 412 2.53 14.38 -29.77
CA ASN A 412 1.64 14.07 -28.64
C ASN A 412 2.22 14.51 -27.30
N ILE A 413 1.40 15.15 -26.48
CA ILE A 413 1.77 15.62 -25.14
C ILE A 413 0.83 15.02 -24.09
N SER A 414 1.43 14.36 -23.09
CA SER A 414 0.66 13.84 -21.94
C SER A 414 0.18 14.98 -21.04
N ALA A 415 -0.97 14.79 -20.39
CA ALA A 415 -1.51 15.75 -19.43
C ALA A 415 -0.52 16.07 -18.30
N LEU A 416 0.17 15.06 -17.77
CA LEU A 416 1.16 15.21 -16.70
C LEU A 416 2.38 16.03 -17.11
N GLN A 417 2.84 15.88 -18.37
CA GLN A 417 3.93 16.69 -18.91
C GLN A 417 3.49 18.13 -19.12
N TYR A 418 2.31 18.34 -19.70
CA TYR A 418 1.77 19.66 -19.97
C TYR A 418 1.52 20.48 -18.69
N GLN A 419 1.08 19.83 -17.60
CA GLN A 419 0.82 20.49 -16.32
C GLN A 419 2.10 21.04 -15.64
N LYS A 420 3.30 20.60 -16.04
CA LYS A 420 4.56 21.12 -15.48
C LYS A 420 4.71 22.62 -15.71
N GLU A 421 5.20 23.32 -14.69
CA GLU A 421 5.40 24.77 -14.72
C GLU A 421 6.46 25.17 -15.77
N ASP A 422 7.52 24.37 -15.91
CA ASP A 422 8.65 24.61 -16.81
C ASP A 422 8.43 24.09 -18.25
N PHE A 423 7.25 23.53 -18.56
CA PHE A 423 6.98 22.92 -19.87
C PHE A 423 7.18 23.89 -21.04
N VAL A 424 6.64 25.10 -20.94
CA VAL A 424 6.71 26.11 -22.01
C VAL A 424 8.16 26.53 -22.25
N ASP A 425 8.90 26.79 -21.17
CA ASP A 425 10.32 27.16 -21.26
C ASP A 425 11.17 26.05 -21.86
N LEU A 426 10.92 24.79 -21.46
CA LEU A 426 11.58 23.62 -22.03
C LEU A 426 11.36 23.53 -23.54
N LEU A 427 10.09 23.61 -23.99
CA LEU A 427 9.75 23.51 -25.41
C LEU A 427 10.41 24.63 -26.23
N LEU A 428 10.35 25.88 -25.75
CA LEU A 428 10.98 27.01 -26.43
C LEU A 428 12.50 26.87 -26.50
N ASN A 429 13.13 26.33 -25.46
CA ASN A 429 14.57 26.05 -25.47
C ASN A 429 14.93 24.99 -26.52
N ILE A 430 14.13 23.92 -26.65
CA ILE A 430 14.34 22.89 -27.67
C ILE A 430 14.17 23.47 -29.08
N ILE A 431 13.10 24.22 -29.32
CA ILE A 431 12.83 24.86 -30.62
C ILE A 431 14.00 25.79 -31.02
N ARG A 432 14.48 26.63 -30.09
CA ARG A 432 15.63 27.52 -30.32
C ARG A 432 16.93 26.75 -30.55
N LYS A 433 17.15 25.64 -29.82
CA LYS A 433 18.36 24.81 -29.94
C LYS A 433 18.52 24.23 -31.34
N TYR A 434 17.43 23.88 -32.03
CA TYR A 434 17.45 23.25 -33.34
C TYR A 434 17.01 24.17 -34.50
N ASP A 435 16.83 25.47 -34.23
CA ASP A 435 16.48 26.50 -35.21
C ASP A 435 15.21 26.17 -36.03
N VAL A 436 14.17 25.70 -35.33
CA VAL A 436 12.86 25.41 -35.91
C VAL A 436 11.91 26.59 -35.70
N SER A 437 11.02 26.87 -36.66
CA SER A 437 10.00 27.91 -36.44
C SER A 437 8.90 27.37 -35.53
N PRO A 438 8.46 28.11 -34.50
CA PRO A 438 7.34 27.68 -33.65
C PRO A 438 6.07 27.34 -34.43
N GLU A 439 5.79 28.03 -35.54
CA GLU A 439 4.61 27.84 -36.39
C GLU A 439 4.56 26.49 -37.12
N GLU A 440 5.68 25.76 -37.14
CA GLU A 440 5.80 24.44 -37.74
C GLU A 440 5.66 23.32 -36.71
N ILE A 441 5.55 23.65 -35.43
CA ILE A 441 5.33 22.68 -34.35
C ILE A 441 3.85 22.71 -33.97
N GLU A 442 3.24 21.54 -33.95
CA GLU A 442 1.89 21.32 -33.48
C GLU A 442 1.89 20.35 -32.30
N LEU A 443 1.30 20.77 -31.18
CA LEU A 443 1.15 19.94 -30.01
C LEU A 443 -0.22 19.27 -30.03
N GLU A 444 -0.24 17.95 -29.94
CA GLU A 444 -1.48 17.17 -29.86
C GLU A 444 -1.78 16.87 -28.40
N ILE A 445 -2.97 17.26 -27.95
CA ILE A 445 -3.38 17.15 -26.56
C ILE A 445 -4.78 16.53 -26.53
N THR A 446 -4.97 15.52 -25.69
CA THR A 446 -6.26 14.84 -25.52
C THR A 446 -7.25 15.68 -24.73
N GLU A 447 -8.54 15.41 -24.90
CA GLU A 447 -9.61 16.11 -24.17
C GLU A 447 -9.51 15.97 -22.64
N SER A 448 -8.95 14.86 -22.14
CA SER A 448 -8.88 14.58 -20.70
C SER A 448 -8.08 15.62 -19.91
N ILE A 449 -7.16 16.34 -20.56
CA ILE A 449 -6.40 17.41 -19.92
C ILE A 449 -7.29 18.54 -19.39
N LEU A 450 -8.47 18.73 -20.00
CA LEU A 450 -9.37 19.85 -19.71
C LEU A 450 -10.22 19.60 -18.45
N ILE A 451 -10.21 18.37 -17.91
CA ILE A 451 -11.08 17.94 -16.81
C ILE A 451 -10.62 18.52 -15.47
N ASP A 452 -9.31 18.56 -15.22
CA ASP A 452 -8.77 18.90 -13.90
C ASP A 452 -8.74 20.42 -13.65
N ASP A 453 -8.22 21.20 -14.60
CA ASP A 453 -8.10 22.66 -14.48
C ASP A 453 -8.19 23.35 -15.85
N PHE A 454 -9.43 23.56 -16.31
CA PHE A 454 -9.72 24.17 -17.61
C PHE A 454 -9.08 25.56 -17.78
N GLN A 455 -9.05 26.38 -16.72
CA GLN A 455 -8.58 27.76 -16.83
C GLN A 455 -7.05 27.80 -16.98
N ALA A 456 -6.32 27.11 -16.10
CA ALA A 456 -4.86 27.09 -16.17
C ALA A 456 -4.36 26.47 -17.50
N VAL A 457 -5.05 25.42 -17.97
CA VAL A 457 -4.72 24.81 -19.27
C VAL A 457 -4.94 25.81 -20.42
N THR A 458 -6.08 26.50 -20.44
CA THR A 458 -6.40 27.46 -21.50
C THR A 458 -5.40 28.64 -21.53
N GLU A 459 -5.00 29.15 -20.36
CA GLU A 459 -3.99 30.21 -20.25
C GLU A 459 -2.63 29.78 -20.82
N LYS A 460 -2.19 28.55 -20.52
CA LYS A 460 -0.95 27.99 -21.06
C LYS A 460 -1.04 27.74 -22.57
N MET A 461 -2.19 27.29 -23.07
CA MET A 461 -2.42 27.14 -24.53
C MET A 461 -2.35 28.50 -25.24
N GLN A 462 -2.94 29.54 -24.65
CA GLN A 462 -2.88 30.89 -25.20
C GLN A 462 -1.44 31.40 -25.28
N LEU A 463 -0.65 31.18 -24.23
CA LEU A 463 0.78 31.54 -24.20
C LEU A 463 1.57 30.83 -25.30
N LEU A 464 1.37 29.52 -25.48
CA LEU A 464 2.03 28.75 -26.55
C LEU A 464 1.67 29.30 -27.95
N LYS A 465 0.41 29.67 -28.14
CA LYS A 465 -0.08 30.27 -29.39
C LYS A 465 0.51 31.66 -29.64
N GLU A 466 0.74 32.46 -28.60
CA GLU A 466 1.44 33.76 -28.72
C GLU A 466 2.89 33.61 -29.21
N TYR A 467 3.53 32.47 -28.90
CA TYR A 467 4.82 32.11 -29.48
C TYR A 467 4.74 31.56 -30.92
N GLY A 468 3.52 31.33 -31.44
CA GLY A 468 3.27 30.80 -32.77
C GLY A 468 3.06 29.28 -32.82
N ILE A 469 3.13 28.57 -31.69
CA ILE A 469 2.99 27.11 -31.63
C ILE A 469 1.53 26.72 -31.90
N ARG A 470 1.32 25.73 -32.76
CA ARG A 470 -0.02 25.22 -33.08
C ARG A 470 -0.47 24.23 -32.01
N ILE A 471 -1.78 24.18 -31.78
CA ILE A 471 -2.38 23.24 -30.84
C ILE A 471 -3.49 22.47 -31.54
N SER A 472 -3.40 21.15 -31.44
CA SER A 472 -4.39 20.21 -31.95
C SER A 472 -5.08 19.51 -30.77
N LEU A 473 -6.41 19.44 -30.82
CA LEU A 473 -7.19 18.66 -29.87
C LEU A 473 -7.39 17.25 -30.41
N ASP A 474 -6.88 16.25 -29.68
CA ASP A 474 -6.89 14.85 -30.08
C ASP A 474 -8.04 14.03 -29.47
N ASP A 475 -8.34 12.89 -30.08
CA ASP A 475 -9.37 11.92 -29.67
C ASP A 475 -10.79 12.51 -29.50
N PHE A 476 -11.15 13.55 -30.27
CA PHE A 476 -12.41 14.24 -30.08
C PHE A 476 -13.62 13.33 -30.37
N GLY A 477 -14.56 13.26 -29.42
CA GLY A 477 -15.80 12.50 -29.52
C GLY A 477 -15.83 11.16 -28.76
N THR A 478 -14.73 10.75 -28.13
CA THR A 478 -14.66 9.55 -27.28
C THR A 478 -14.89 9.84 -25.78
N GLY A 479 -14.89 11.13 -25.39
CA GLY A 479 -14.92 11.61 -24.01
C GLY A 479 -16.08 12.56 -23.66
N PHE A 480 -15.90 13.31 -22.56
CA PHE A 480 -16.89 14.20 -21.96
C PHE A 480 -16.93 15.59 -22.65
N SER A 481 -17.15 15.61 -23.96
CA SER A 481 -17.22 16.86 -24.73
C SER A 481 -18.42 17.74 -24.39
N SER A 482 -18.23 18.75 -23.54
CA SER A 482 -19.16 19.88 -23.51
C SER A 482 -18.78 20.85 -24.62
N LEU A 483 -19.56 20.86 -25.70
CA LEU A 483 -19.49 21.84 -26.80
C LEU A 483 -19.37 23.31 -26.30
N SER A 484 -19.80 23.57 -25.06
CA SER A 484 -19.71 24.86 -24.38
C SER A 484 -18.28 25.43 -24.26
N TYR A 485 -17.25 24.59 -24.13
CA TYR A 485 -15.87 25.07 -23.99
C TYR A 485 -15.10 25.16 -25.31
N LEU A 486 -15.50 24.41 -26.35
CA LEU A 486 -14.79 24.41 -27.64
C LEU A 486 -14.64 25.82 -28.23
N LYS A 487 -15.64 26.69 -27.99
CA LYS A 487 -15.63 28.11 -28.40
C LYS A 487 -14.49 28.93 -27.75
N LYS A 488 -14.01 28.51 -26.57
CA LYS A 488 -13.01 29.25 -25.78
C LYS A 488 -11.60 28.68 -25.92
N LEU A 489 -11.45 27.50 -26.52
CA LEU A 489 -10.15 26.85 -26.65
C LEU A 489 -9.33 27.50 -27.78
N PRO A 490 -8.09 27.93 -27.52
CA PRO A 490 -7.25 28.56 -28.52
C PRO A 490 -6.55 27.51 -29.42
N ILE A 491 -7.29 26.55 -29.95
CA ILE A 491 -6.75 25.51 -30.84
C ILE A 491 -6.65 25.98 -32.30
N ASN A 492 -5.91 25.20 -33.09
CA ASN A 492 -5.77 25.36 -34.54
C ASN A 492 -6.48 24.22 -35.27
N THR A 493 -6.42 23.02 -34.70
CA THR A 493 -6.82 21.80 -35.37
C THR A 493 -7.59 20.90 -34.41
N LEU A 494 -8.53 20.13 -34.94
CA LEU A 494 -9.29 19.13 -34.21
C LEU A 494 -9.20 17.79 -34.95
N LYS A 495 -8.71 16.76 -34.25
CA LYS A 495 -8.58 15.41 -34.77
C LYS A 495 -9.82 14.59 -34.42
N ILE A 496 -10.41 13.98 -35.43
CA ILE A 496 -11.57 13.09 -35.34
C ILE A 496 -11.03 11.69 -35.11
N ASP A 497 -11.38 11.12 -33.96
CA ASP A 497 -10.93 9.81 -33.53
C ASP A 497 -11.27 8.72 -34.56
N LYS A 498 -10.35 7.77 -34.73
CA LYS A 498 -10.47 6.65 -35.68
C LYS A 498 -11.79 5.88 -35.55
N SER A 499 -12.36 5.74 -34.34
CA SER A 499 -13.61 5.01 -34.14
C SER A 499 -14.77 5.55 -34.99
N PHE A 500 -14.79 6.86 -35.26
CA PHE A 500 -15.77 7.47 -36.17
C PHE A 500 -15.49 7.17 -37.64
N THR A 501 -14.21 7.03 -38.03
CA THR A 501 -13.82 6.68 -39.40
C THR A 501 -14.10 5.20 -39.70
N ASP A 502 -13.89 4.32 -38.72
CA ASP A 502 -14.09 2.87 -38.85
C ASP A 502 -15.55 2.52 -39.17
N THR A 503 -16.54 3.20 -38.56
CA THR A 503 -17.98 2.93 -38.77
C THR A 503 -18.66 3.92 -39.73
N LEU A 504 -17.93 4.88 -40.32
CA LEU A 504 -18.44 5.96 -41.17
C LEU A 504 -19.35 5.49 -42.32
N LEU A 505 -19.02 4.35 -42.91
CA LEU A 505 -19.71 3.79 -44.08
C LEU A 505 -20.89 2.89 -43.71
N THR A 506 -20.91 2.34 -42.50
CA THR A 506 -21.84 1.29 -42.07
C THR A 506 -22.88 1.78 -41.07
N ASP A 507 -22.57 2.79 -40.26
CA ASP A 507 -23.47 3.37 -39.26
C ASP A 507 -23.93 4.79 -39.64
N SER A 508 -25.25 4.97 -39.74
CA SER A 508 -25.84 6.26 -40.08
C SER A 508 -25.70 7.27 -38.94
N ALA A 509 -25.66 6.84 -37.68
CA ALA A 509 -25.49 7.74 -36.55
C ALA A 509 -24.08 8.33 -36.53
N THR A 510 -23.05 7.47 -36.61
CA THR A 510 -21.65 7.88 -36.77
C THR A 510 -21.50 8.87 -37.92
N ARG A 511 -22.07 8.56 -39.09
CA ARG A 511 -22.02 9.45 -40.26
C ARG A 511 -22.54 10.86 -39.98
N ILE A 512 -23.72 10.98 -39.38
CA ILE A 512 -24.33 12.28 -39.05
C ILE A 512 -23.47 13.03 -38.04
N ILE A 513 -22.90 12.33 -37.06
CA ILE A 513 -22.03 12.93 -36.05
C ILE A 513 -20.75 13.46 -36.70
N THR A 514 -20.07 12.66 -37.53
CA THR A 514 -18.84 13.08 -38.24
C THR A 514 -19.10 14.31 -39.12
N GLU A 515 -20.20 14.34 -39.88
CA GLU A 515 -20.59 15.53 -40.67
C GLU A 515 -20.81 16.76 -39.80
N SER A 516 -21.47 16.59 -38.66
CA SER A 516 -21.74 17.67 -37.71
C SER A 516 -20.44 18.21 -37.11
N ILE A 517 -19.51 17.33 -36.76
CA ILE A 517 -18.18 17.69 -36.25
C ILE A 517 -17.41 18.48 -37.31
N VAL A 518 -17.27 17.96 -38.53
CA VAL A 518 -16.54 18.64 -39.62
C VAL A 518 -17.12 20.03 -39.90
N SER A 519 -18.46 20.13 -39.98
CA SER A 519 -19.15 21.41 -40.20
C SER A 519 -18.93 22.40 -39.05
N MET A 520 -18.96 21.92 -37.81
CA MET A 520 -18.73 22.73 -36.62
C MET A 520 -17.29 23.25 -36.55
N VAL A 521 -16.31 22.37 -36.73
CA VAL A 521 -14.87 22.69 -36.72
C VAL A 521 -14.58 23.79 -37.73
N LYS A 522 -15.09 23.63 -38.95
CA LYS A 522 -14.98 24.64 -40.01
C LYS A 522 -15.65 25.97 -39.64
N SER A 523 -16.82 25.92 -39.00
CA SER A 523 -17.55 27.13 -38.57
C SER A 523 -16.84 27.89 -37.45
N LEU A 524 -16.05 27.20 -36.64
CA LEU A 524 -15.22 27.79 -35.59
C LEU A 524 -13.86 28.29 -36.10
N GLY A 525 -13.53 28.01 -37.37
CA GLY A 525 -12.28 28.42 -38.00
C GLY A 525 -11.08 27.52 -37.69
N PHE A 526 -11.33 26.28 -37.28
CA PHE A 526 -10.30 25.27 -37.04
C PHE A 526 -10.14 24.37 -38.26
N GLU A 527 -8.98 23.72 -38.39
CA GLU A 527 -8.75 22.65 -39.36
C GLU A 527 -9.26 21.31 -38.80
N SER A 528 -9.87 20.48 -39.65
CA SER A 528 -10.29 19.11 -39.30
C SER A 528 -9.27 18.09 -39.81
N ILE A 529 -8.82 17.19 -38.94
CA ILE A 529 -8.05 15.99 -39.31
C ILE A 529 -8.92 14.76 -39.05
N ALA A 530 -9.10 13.89 -40.04
CA ALA A 530 -9.71 12.58 -39.83
C ALA A 530 -8.64 11.48 -39.75
N GLU A 531 -8.64 10.73 -38.65
CA GLU A 531 -7.71 9.63 -38.41
C GLU A 531 -8.25 8.29 -38.88
N GLY A 532 -7.34 7.31 -39.05
CA GLY A 532 -7.71 5.94 -39.36
C GLY A 532 -8.33 5.75 -40.76
N VAL A 533 -7.98 6.59 -41.73
CA VAL A 533 -8.43 6.43 -43.11
C VAL A 533 -7.70 5.25 -43.77
N GLU A 534 -8.38 4.11 -43.89
CA GLU A 534 -7.81 2.87 -44.40
C GLU A 534 -8.36 2.50 -45.79
N GLU A 535 -9.56 2.97 -46.13
CA GLU A 535 -10.23 2.66 -47.40
C GLU A 535 -10.48 3.89 -48.28
N GLU A 536 -10.38 3.70 -49.60
CA GLU A 536 -10.66 4.75 -50.60
C GLU A 536 -12.07 5.34 -50.48
N GLN A 537 -13.03 4.53 -50.01
CA GLN A 537 -14.42 4.97 -49.80
C GLN A 537 -14.53 5.94 -48.61
N GLN A 538 -13.82 5.68 -47.51
CA GLN A 538 -13.75 6.59 -46.36
C GLN A 538 -13.12 7.93 -46.79
N TYR A 539 -12.01 7.89 -47.53
CA TYR A 539 -11.37 9.10 -48.06
C TYR A 539 -12.32 9.94 -48.93
N LYS A 540 -12.97 9.32 -49.91
CA LYS A 540 -13.92 10.03 -50.79
C LYS A 540 -15.04 10.68 -50.00
N TYR A 541 -15.53 10.01 -48.97
CA TYR A 541 -16.57 10.53 -48.09
C TYR A 541 -16.10 11.74 -47.29
N LEU A 542 -14.98 11.61 -46.57
CA LEU A 542 -14.39 12.67 -45.75
C LEU A 542 -14.06 13.91 -46.58
N ARG A 543 -13.54 13.71 -47.79
CA ARG A 543 -13.31 14.78 -48.76
C ARG A 543 -14.61 15.47 -49.20
N ALA A 544 -15.68 14.70 -49.44
CA ALA A 544 -16.96 15.23 -49.89
C ALA A 544 -17.65 16.09 -48.82
N ILE A 545 -17.53 15.73 -47.54
CA ILE A 545 -18.08 16.51 -46.42
C ILE A 545 -17.19 17.70 -46.02
N GLY A 546 -16.04 17.86 -46.69
CA GLY A 546 -15.16 19.01 -46.53
C GLY A 546 -14.17 18.90 -45.37
N CYS A 547 -13.77 17.68 -45.00
CA CYS A 547 -12.65 17.49 -44.08
C CYS A 547 -11.34 18.01 -44.71
N ASP A 548 -10.50 18.68 -43.92
CA ASP A 548 -9.32 19.41 -44.43
C ASP A 548 -8.13 18.50 -44.63
N ILE A 549 -7.87 17.61 -43.66
CA ILE A 549 -6.68 16.78 -43.56
C ILE A 549 -7.08 15.34 -43.24
N ILE A 550 -6.32 14.38 -43.77
CA ILE A 550 -6.51 12.96 -43.56
C ILE A 550 -5.22 12.28 -43.15
N GLN A 551 -5.35 11.30 -42.26
CA GLN A 551 -4.28 10.46 -41.78
C GLN A 551 -4.77 9.01 -41.68
N GLY A 552 -3.97 8.07 -42.18
CA GLY A 552 -4.33 6.65 -42.11
C GLY A 552 -3.54 5.78 -43.08
N TYR A 553 -3.74 4.47 -42.96
CA TYR A 553 -2.94 3.48 -43.68
C TYR A 553 -3.14 3.51 -45.20
N LEU A 554 -4.21 4.12 -45.69
CA LEU A 554 -4.40 4.36 -47.13
C LEU A 554 -3.28 5.23 -47.72
N PHE A 555 -2.77 6.20 -46.95
CA PHE A 555 -1.76 7.17 -47.40
C PHE A 555 -0.37 6.92 -46.82
N GLY A 556 -0.26 6.08 -45.80
CA GLY A 556 0.99 5.66 -45.21
C GLY A 556 0.81 5.09 -43.82
N LYS A 557 1.42 3.93 -43.57
CA LYS A 557 1.64 3.47 -42.18
C LYS A 557 2.69 4.38 -41.51
N PRO A 558 2.80 4.38 -40.17
CA PRO A 558 3.95 4.97 -39.51
C PRO A 558 5.26 4.40 -40.07
N LEU A 559 6.16 5.27 -40.49
CA LEU A 559 7.42 4.95 -41.16
C LEU A 559 8.62 5.29 -40.27
N SER A 560 9.74 4.59 -40.46
CA SER A 560 11.01 4.98 -39.83
C SER A 560 11.52 6.32 -40.39
N GLN A 561 12.46 6.95 -39.69
CA GLN A 561 13.13 8.16 -40.20
C GLN A 561 13.71 7.95 -41.61
N GLU A 562 14.33 6.80 -41.87
CA GLU A 562 14.98 6.49 -43.15
C GLU A 562 13.95 6.34 -44.29
N GLU A 563 12.80 5.74 -43.99
CA GLU A 563 11.69 5.57 -44.94
C GLU A 563 11.03 6.93 -45.26
N ILE A 564 10.91 7.82 -44.28
CA ILE A 564 10.45 9.20 -44.51
C ILE A 564 11.46 9.96 -45.37
N GLU A 565 12.76 9.84 -45.12
CA GLU A 565 13.77 10.51 -45.95
C GLU A 565 13.68 10.09 -47.42
N GLN A 566 13.37 8.82 -47.70
CA GLN A 566 13.11 8.34 -49.06
C GLN A 566 11.81 8.90 -49.65
N LEU A 567 10.77 9.07 -48.84
CA LEU A 567 9.53 9.72 -49.27
C LEU A 567 9.77 11.19 -49.62
N LEU A 568 10.52 11.91 -48.78
CA LEU A 568 10.85 13.33 -48.98
C LEU A 568 11.65 13.54 -50.27
N GLN A 569 12.67 12.70 -50.54
CA GLN A 569 13.46 12.75 -51.78
C GLN A 569 12.65 12.53 -53.07
N LYS A 570 11.48 11.88 -52.97
CA LYS A 570 10.59 11.69 -54.13
C LYS A 570 9.68 12.88 -54.36
N ILE A 571 9.40 13.66 -53.32
CA ILE A 571 8.45 14.79 -53.35
C ILE A 571 9.18 16.11 -53.64
N TYR A 572 10.36 16.30 -53.05
CA TYR A 572 11.22 17.49 -53.16
C TYR A 572 12.58 17.08 -53.70
#